data_AF-A0A024VXP1-F1
#
_entry.id   AF-A0A024VXP1-F1
#
_cell.length_a   1.000
_cell.length_b   1.000
_cell.length_c   1.000
_cell.angle_alpha   90.00
_cell.angle_beta   90.00
_cell.angle_gamma   90.00
#
_symmetry.space_group_name_H-M   'P 1'
#
loop_
_entity.id
_entity.type
_entity.pdbx_description
1 polymer ?
#
loop_
_entity_poly.entity_id
_entity_poly.type
_entity_poly.pdbx_seq_one_letter_code
_entity_poly.pdbx_strand_id
1 'polypeptide(L)'
;MKDKHKKVEYAEKDVEIKEIEKDDGDNKVFVNNLVLSKYNYKLQEIEKLSESWLSYLIGIVFTFSRLLTGMIFLAFSFIIYISLLASITDKYFNSICAYKCGFVLEQINTIFNLLDTLLIFFSKFFPLDILIIASLAIYIFCCSLYGIVNVGIRICFIPLYKLKPKKSSPETLLVLCFLIIHIILVLIMTLLTIAPNYITYGIQKIKLNDNLGYIKCSLKTDKHICKMSVLSV
;
A
#
# COMPACT_ATOMS: atom_id res chain seq x y z
N MET A 1 -36.11 9.46 31.08
CA MET A 1 -36.52 9.74 32.48
C MET A 1 -35.39 10.38 33.32
N LYS A 2 -34.11 9.98 33.14
CA LYS A 2 -32.95 10.58 33.82
C LYS A 2 -32.70 12.07 33.51
N ASP A 3 -33.00 12.54 32.30
CA ASP A 3 -32.79 13.96 31.93
C ASP A 3 -33.82 14.93 32.53
N LYS A 4 -35.06 14.47 32.75
CA LYS A 4 -36.08 15.30 33.43
C LYS A 4 -35.76 15.47 34.91
N HIS A 5 -35.27 14.42 35.58
CA HIS A 5 -34.82 14.51 36.97
C HIS A 5 -33.62 15.43 37.15
N LYS A 6 -32.63 15.37 36.23
CA LYS A 6 -31.51 16.32 36.24
C LYS A 6 -31.98 17.76 36.11
N LYS A 7 -32.88 18.07 35.16
CA LYS A 7 -33.40 19.44 34.98
C LYS A 7 -34.12 19.99 36.21
N VAL A 8 -34.88 19.14 36.92
CA VAL A 8 -35.56 19.54 38.17
C VAL A 8 -34.53 19.78 39.29
N GLU A 9 -33.51 18.93 39.40
CA GLU A 9 -32.45 19.08 40.41
C GLU A 9 -31.55 20.32 40.17
N TYR A 10 -31.35 20.72 38.90
CA TYR A 10 -30.69 21.97 38.57
C TYR A 10 -31.58 23.18 38.88
N ALA A 11 -32.86 23.12 38.53
CA ALA A 11 -33.80 24.20 38.80
C ALA A 11 -34.03 24.43 40.31
N GLU A 12 -34.00 23.37 41.11
CA GLU A 12 -34.15 23.43 42.58
C GLU A 12 -32.90 24.04 43.24
N LYS A 13 -31.70 23.68 42.77
CA LYS A 13 -30.43 24.30 43.22
C LYS A 13 -30.27 25.76 42.77
N ASP A 14 -30.73 26.11 41.58
CA ASP A 14 -30.69 27.49 41.08
C ASP A 14 -31.64 28.41 41.87
N VAL A 15 -32.73 27.86 42.44
CA VAL A 15 -33.63 28.59 43.35
C VAL A 15 -32.98 28.79 44.72
N GLU A 16 -32.32 27.76 45.27
CA GLU A 16 -31.61 27.82 46.56
C GLU A 16 -30.42 28.83 46.53
N ILE A 17 -29.70 28.90 45.41
CA ILE A 17 -28.61 29.87 45.18
C ILE A 17 -29.12 31.32 45.13
N LYS A 18 -30.33 31.54 44.57
CA LYS A 18 -30.95 32.88 44.49
C LYS A 18 -31.49 33.38 45.82
N GLU A 19 -31.88 32.49 46.73
CA GLU A 19 -32.33 32.88 48.08
C GLU A 19 -31.14 33.31 48.97
N ILE A 20 -29.95 32.74 48.77
CA ILE A 20 -28.73 33.13 49.51
C ILE A 20 -28.14 34.47 49.01
N GLU A 21 -28.43 34.87 47.77
CA GLU A 21 -27.96 36.14 47.17
C GLU A 21 -28.50 37.43 47.83
N LYS A 22 -29.47 37.33 48.75
CA LYS A 22 -30.17 38.48 49.35
C LYS A 22 -29.53 39.04 50.63
N ASP A 23 -28.48 38.42 51.16
CA ASP A 23 -27.83 38.84 52.41
C ASP A 23 -26.32 38.99 52.22
N ASP A 24 -25.81 40.21 52.43
CA ASP A 24 -24.43 40.73 52.35
C ASP A 24 -23.47 40.25 51.22
N GLY A 25 -22.81 41.22 50.58
CA GLY A 25 -22.01 41.04 49.35
C GLY A 25 -20.85 40.02 49.41
N ASP A 26 -20.41 39.63 50.60
CA ASP A 26 -19.36 38.61 50.81
C ASP A 26 -19.88 37.17 50.57
N ASN A 27 -21.16 36.92 50.86
CA ASN A 27 -21.78 35.59 50.75
C ASN A 27 -22.03 35.20 49.28
N LYS A 28 -22.31 36.19 48.42
CA LYS A 28 -22.51 36.02 46.97
C LYS A 28 -21.23 35.61 46.24
N VAL A 29 -20.08 36.15 46.64
CA VAL A 29 -18.76 35.78 46.11
C VAL A 29 -18.41 34.35 46.51
N PHE A 30 -18.69 33.97 47.75
CA PHE A 30 -18.46 32.61 48.25
C PHE A 30 -19.29 31.57 47.49
N VAL A 31 -20.59 31.81 47.29
CA VAL A 31 -21.48 30.89 46.55
C VAL A 31 -21.03 30.72 45.10
N ASN A 32 -20.66 31.80 44.41
CA ASN A 32 -20.15 31.74 43.03
C ASN A 32 -18.86 30.92 42.91
N ASN A 33 -17.93 31.07 43.85
CA ASN A 33 -16.69 30.29 43.87
C ASN A 33 -16.95 28.79 44.11
N LEU A 34 -17.94 28.47 44.96
CA LEU A 34 -18.32 27.09 45.25
C LEU A 34 -18.96 26.42 44.02
N VAL A 35 -19.85 27.15 43.32
CA VAL A 35 -20.44 26.71 42.04
C VAL A 35 -19.36 26.51 40.99
N LEU A 36 -18.43 27.46 40.85
CA LEU A 36 -17.31 27.37 39.91
C LEU A 36 -16.42 26.14 40.18
N SER A 37 -16.13 25.86 41.44
CA SER A 37 -15.34 24.67 41.83
C SER A 37 -16.05 23.36 41.44
N LYS A 38 -17.38 23.32 41.53
CA LYS A 38 -18.20 22.16 41.19
C LYS A 38 -18.28 21.94 39.68
N TYR A 39 -18.36 23.01 38.89
CA TYR A 39 -18.26 22.94 37.43
C TYR A 39 -16.88 22.46 36.98
N ASN A 40 -15.80 22.97 37.57
CA ASN A 40 -14.43 22.55 37.25
C ASN A 40 -14.20 21.05 37.56
N TYR A 41 -14.69 20.56 38.70
CA TYR A 41 -14.63 19.13 39.03
C TYR A 41 -15.37 18.25 38.00
N LYS A 42 -16.56 18.70 37.57
CA LYS A 42 -17.36 18.00 36.56
C LYS A 42 -16.70 17.97 35.19
N LEU A 43 -16.07 19.07 34.77
CA LEU A 43 -15.29 19.11 33.52
C LEU A 43 -14.12 18.14 33.57
N GLN A 44 -13.41 18.08 34.69
CA GLN A 44 -12.26 17.18 34.88
C GLN A 44 -12.66 15.69 34.88
N GLU A 45 -13.86 15.36 35.36
CA GLU A 45 -14.44 14.02 35.29
C GLU A 45 -14.76 13.62 33.84
N ILE A 46 -15.33 14.54 33.05
CA ILE A 46 -15.63 14.34 31.62
C ILE A 46 -14.33 14.18 30.82
N GLU A 47 -13.31 14.97 31.10
CA GLU A 47 -12.00 14.91 30.43
C GLU A 47 -11.32 13.54 30.63
N LYS A 48 -11.30 13.03 31.87
CA LYS A 48 -10.76 11.68 32.17
C LYS A 48 -11.53 10.56 31.47
N LEU A 49 -12.86 10.69 31.39
CA LEU A 49 -13.70 9.73 30.69
C LEU A 49 -13.46 9.79 29.18
N SER A 50 -13.29 10.98 28.60
CA SER A 50 -12.97 11.15 27.18
C SER A 50 -11.57 10.64 26.84
N GLU A 51 -10.55 10.88 27.65
CA GLU A 51 -9.20 10.35 27.43
C GLU A 51 -9.18 8.82 27.45
N SER A 52 -9.93 8.20 28.37
CA SER A 52 -10.05 6.74 28.47
C SER A 52 -10.77 6.13 27.27
N TRP A 53 -11.82 6.80 26.77
CA TRP A 53 -12.59 6.31 25.63
C TRP A 53 -11.88 6.58 24.29
N LEU A 54 -11.23 7.74 24.14
CA LEU A 54 -10.45 8.12 22.97
C LEU A 54 -9.23 7.22 22.79
N SER A 55 -8.46 6.97 23.85
CA SER A 55 -7.29 6.07 23.78
C SER A 55 -7.69 4.63 23.41
N TYR A 56 -8.82 4.14 23.93
CA TYR A 56 -9.36 2.84 23.57
C TYR A 56 -9.80 2.78 22.09
N LEU A 57 -10.52 3.79 21.61
CA LEU A 57 -10.91 3.89 20.19
C LEU A 57 -9.71 3.99 19.25
N ILE A 58 -8.71 4.80 19.59
CA ILE A 58 -7.47 4.94 18.83
C ILE A 58 -6.73 3.59 18.76
N GLY A 59 -6.68 2.84 19.87
CA GLY A 59 -6.07 1.50 19.91
C GLY A 59 -6.78 0.50 18.99
N ILE A 60 -8.11 0.52 18.97
CA ILE A 60 -8.92 -0.32 18.07
C ILE A 60 -8.68 0.09 16.61
N VAL A 61 -8.83 1.37 16.28
CA VAL A 61 -8.65 1.88 14.91
C VAL A 61 -7.25 1.57 14.39
N PHE A 62 -6.22 1.74 15.21
CA PHE A 62 -4.83 1.41 14.83
C PHE A 62 -4.63 -0.09 14.59
N THR A 63 -5.30 -0.95 15.35
CA THR A 63 -5.22 -2.39 15.17
C THR A 63 -5.91 -2.82 13.87
N PHE A 64 -7.09 -2.29 13.59
CA PHE A 64 -7.82 -2.55 12.33
C PHE A 64 -7.08 -1.98 11.12
N SER A 65 -6.52 -0.77 11.20
CA SER A 65 -5.78 -0.17 10.10
C SER A 65 -4.49 -0.94 9.78
N ARG A 66 -3.81 -1.51 10.79
CA ARG A 66 -2.66 -2.39 10.60
C ARG A 66 -3.05 -3.69 9.88
N LEU A 67 -4.16 -4.32 10.27
CA LEU A 67 -4.65 -5.53 9.61
C LEU A 67 -5.07 -5.26 8.17
N LEU A 68 -5.84 -4.19 7.95
CA LEU A 68 -6.31 -3.78 6.63
C LEU A 68 -5.13 -3.47 5.68
N THR A 69 -4.12 -2.76 6.19
CA THR A 69 -2.87 -2.50 5.46
C THR A 69 -2.20 -3.81 5.02
N GLY A 70 -2.06 -4.78 5.92
CA GLY A 70 -1.50 -6.09 5.60
C GLY A 70 -2.30 -6.82 4.51
N MET A 71 -3.63 -6.80 4.60
CA MET A 71 -4.51 -7.43 3.61
C MET A 71 -4.41 -6.77 2.23
N ILE A 72 -4.30 -5.44 2.17
CA ILE A 72 -4.11 -4.70 0.91
C ILE A 72 -2.77 -5.09 0.26
N PHE A 73 -1.68 -5.12 1.03
CA PHE A 73 -0.38 -5.52 0.51
C PHE A 73 -0.34 -6.98 0.07
N LEU A 74 -1.03 -7.88 0.79
CA LEU A 74 -1.17 -9.28 0.40
C LEU A 74 -1.93 -9.42 -0.92
N ALA A 75 -3.06 -8.71 -1.07
CA ALA A 75 -3.82 -8.71 -2.30
C ALA A 75 -3.00 -8.19 -3.48
N PHE A 76 -2.25 -7.10 -3.27
CA PHE A 76 -1.35 -6.56 -4.29
C PHE A 76 -0.26 -7.56 -4.71
N SER A 77 0.38 -8.22 -3.73
CA SER A 77 1.35 -9.29 -3.98
C SER A 77 0.72 -10.46 -4.78
N PHE A 78 -0.51 -10.82 -4.48
CA PHE A 78 -1.23 -11.89 -5.17
C PHE A 78 -1.52 -11.55 -6.64
N ILE A 79 -1.88 -10.30 -6.94
CA ILE A 79 -2.06 -9.82 -8.33
C ILE A 79 -0.76 -9.95 -9.14
N ILE A 80 0.36 -9.55 -8.55
CA ILE A 80 1.69 -9.67 -9.18
C ILE A 80 2.01 -11.14 -9.43
N TYR A 81 1.79 -11.99 -8.43
CA TYR A 81 2.04 -13.42 -8.52
C TYR A 81 1.23 -14.09 -9.63
N ILE A 82 -0.08 -13.83 -9.72
CA ILE A 82 -0.93 -14.34 -10.80
C ILE A 82 -0.44 -13.86 -12.16
N SER A 83 -0.04 -12.59 -12.29
CA SER A 83 0.42 -12.02 -13.56
C SER A 83 1.75 -12.64 -14.02
N LEU A 84 2.66 -12.90 -13.08
CA LEU A 84 3.90 -13.63 -13.33
C LEU A 84 3.63 -15.07 -13.76
N LEU A 85 2.80 -15.78 -13.00
CA LEU A 85 2.43 -17.15 -13.33
C LEU A 85 1.78 -17.25 -14.71
N ALA A 86 0.83 -16.36 -15.02
CA ALA A 86 0.18 -16.33 -16.34
C ALA A 86 1.21 -16.13 -17.45
N SER A 87 2.15 -15.21 -17.29
CA SER A 87 3.17 -14.91 -18.31
C SER A 87 4.20 -16.03 -18.48
N ILE A 88 4.62 -16.68 -17.40
CA ILE A 88 5.54 -17.82 -17.45
C ILE A 88 4.84 -19.03 -18.08
N THR A 89 3.59 -19.28 -17.70
CA THR A 89 2.75 -20.35 -18.25
C THR A 89 2.54 -20.15 -19.75
N ASP A 90 2.27 -18.91 -20.17
CA ASP A 90 2.12 -18.55 -21.58
C ASP A 90 3.40 -18.85 -22.37
N LYS A 91 4.56 -18.45 -21.84
CA LYS A 91 5.86 -18.77 -22.44
C LYS A 91 6.14 -20.27 -22.51
N TYR A 92 5.76 -21.02 -21.48
CA TYR A 92 5.99 -22.45 -21.42
C TYR A 92 5.15 -23.22 -22.46
N PHE A 93 3.86 -22.94 -22.56
CA PHE A 93 2.95 -23.68 -23.44
C PHE A 93 2.95 -23.19 -24.90
N ASN A 94 3.10 -21.89 -25.13
CA ASN A 94 2.93 -21.30 -26.46
C ASN A 94 4.26 -20.99 -27.17
N SER A 95 5.41 -21.36 -26.59
CA SER A 95 6.71 -21.21 -27.27
C SER A 95 6.91 -22.26 -28.35
N ILE A 96 7.12 -21.83 -29.58
CA ILE A 96 7.24 -22.71 -30.77
C ILE A 96 8.54 -23.51 -30.74
N CYS A 97 9.62 -22.90 -30.24
CA CYS A 97 10.97 -23.47 -30.31
C CYS A 97 11.57 -23.72 -28.91
N ALA A 98 10.74 -23.67 -27.86
CA ALA A 98 11.04 -24.08 -26.48
C ALA A 98 12.48 -23.72 -26.03
N TYR A 99 13.27 -24.72 -25.62
CA TYR A 99 14.65 -24.52 -25.17
C TYR A 99 15.62 -24.09 -26.30
N LYS A 100 15.32 -24.40 -27.57
CA LYS A 100 16.23 -24.10 -28.70
C LYS A 100 16.23 -22.60 -29.05
N CYS A 101 15.12 -21.90 -28.83
CA CYS A 101 15.04 -20.44 -29.01
C CYS A 101 15.02 -19.64 -27.71
N GLY A 102 15.15 -20.28 -26.55
CA GLY A 102 15.06 -19.57 -25.26
C GLY A 102 13.64 -19.11 -24.91
N PHE A 103 12.61 -19.87 -25.32
CA PHE A 103 11.19 -19.61 -25.02
C PHE A 103 10.66 -18.27 -25.57
N VAL A 104 11.17 -17.85 -26.73
CA VAL A 104 10.66 -16.66 -27.43
C VAL A 104 9.24 -16.90 -27.93
N LEU A 105 8.35 -15.96 -27.63
CA LEU A 105 6.93 -16.01 -27.98
C LEU A 105 6.65 -15.16 -29.22
N GLU A 106 6.16 -15.77 -30.30
CA GLU A 106 5.83 -15.04 -31.55
C GLU A 106 4.65 -14.09 -31.40
N GLN A 107 3.68 -14.46 -30.56
CA GLN A 107 2.49 -13.70 -30.20
C GLN A 107 2.50 -13.47 -28.70
N ILE A 108 2.56 -12.21 -28.25
CA ILE A 108 2.61 -11.88 -26.83
C ILE A 108 1.18 -11.81 -26.26
N ASN A 109 0.95 -12.52 -25.14
CA ASN A 109 -0.34 -12.69 -24.44
C ASN A 109 -1.38 -13.50 -25.21
N THR A 110 -1.09 -14.78 -25.49
CA THR A 110 -2.17 -15.74 -25.80
C THR A 110 -3.02 -15.99 -24.56
N ILE A 111 -2.42 -15.99 -23.37
CA ILE A 111 -3.12 -16.03 -22.07
C ILE A 111 -3.32 -14.61 -21.53
N PHE A 112 -4.50 -14.37 -20.94
CA PHE A 112 -4.85 -13.07 -20.37
C PHE A 112 -3.97 -12.74 -19.16
N ASN A 113 -3.24 -11.62 -19.25
CA ASN A 113 -2.49 -11.05 -18.12
C ASN A 113 -3.26 -9.86 -17.54
N LEU A 114 -3.63 -9.98 -16.27
CA LEU A 114 -4.44 -9.00 -15.56
C LEU A 114 -3.72 -7.64 -15.42
N LEU A 115 -2.46 -7.67 -14.99
CA LEU A 115 -1.70 -6.45 -14.72
C LEU A 115 -1.32 -5.72 -16.02
N ASP A 116 -0.99 -6.47 -17.08
CA ASP A 116 -0.76 -5.89 -18.41
C ASP A 116 -1.99 -5.13 -18.94
N THR A 117 -3.18 -5.73 -18.83
CA THR A 117 -4.43 -5.11 -19.26
C THR A 117 -4.76 -3.87 -18.43
N LEU A 118 -4.51 -3.93 -17.12
CA LEU A 118 -4.70 -2.82 -16.21
C LEU A 118 -3.80 -1.64 -16.55
N LEU A 119 -2.53 -1.89 -16.87
CA LEU A 119 -1.57 -0.85 -17.28
C LEU A 119 -1.97 -0.18 -18.60
N ILE A 120 -2.40 -0.97 -19.59
CA ILE A 120 -2.92 -0.43 -20.86
C ILE A 120 -4.15 0.46 -20.61
N PHE A 121 -5.03 0.07 -19.68
CA PHE A 121 -6.20 0.88 -19.33
C PHE A 121 -5.80 2.20 -18.68
N PHE A 122 -4.90 2.16 -17.70
CA PHE A 122 -4.42 3.36 -17.00
C PHE A 122 -3.59 4.28 -17.89
N SER A 123 -2.96 3.76 -18.94
CA SER A 123 -2.21 4.56 -19.91
C SER A 123 -3.08 5.54 -20.71
N LYS A 124 -4.40 5.31 -20.75
CA LYS A 124 -5.35 6.29 -21.28
C LYS A 124 -5.38 7.58 -20.44
N PHE A 125 -5.01 7.50 -19.16
CA PHE A 125 -4.96 8.60 -18.20
C PHE A 125 -3.51 8.96 -17.88
N PHE A 126 -2.76 9.41 -18.89
CA PHE A 126 -1.36 9.81 -18.73
C PHE A 126 -1.20 10.87 -17.61
N PRO A 127 -0.21 10.77 -16.69
CA PRO A 127 0.91 9.83 -16.60
C PRO A 127 0.73 8.71 -15.54
N LEU A 128 -0.51 8.32 -15.26
CA LEU A 128 -0.86 7.47 -14.11
C LEU A 128 -0.27 6.04 -14.21
N ASP A 129 -0.13 5.53 -15.44
CA ASP A 129 0.52 4.26 -15.75
C ASP A 129 2.00 4.20 -15.31
N ILE A 130 2.75 5.27 -15.55
CA ILE A 130 4.16 5.37 -15.13
C ILE A 130 4.27 5.36 -13.61
N LEU A 131 3.36 6.07 -12.92
CA LEU A 131 3.32 6.07 -11.45
C LEU A 131 3.00 4.68 -10.90
N ILE A 132 2.08 3.95 -11.54
CA ILE A 132 1.78 2.56 -11.15
C ILE A 132 2.99 1.66 -11.35
N ILE A 133 3.68 1.73 -12.48
CA ILE A 133 4.88 0.90 -12.72
C ILE A 133 6.00 1.25 -11.75
N ALA A 134 6.24 2.54 -11.51
CA ALA A 134 7.24 2.99 -10.55
C ALA A 134 6.91 2.51 -9.13
N SER A 135 5.65 2.66 -8.69
CA SER A 135 5.21 2.17 -7.38
C SER A 135 5.32 0.64 -7.26
N LEU A 136 5.01 -0.10 -8.33
CA LEU A 136 5.18 -1.56 -8.39
C LEU A 136 6.65 -1.95 -8.25
N ALA A 137 7.55 -1.28 -8.98
CA ALA A 137 8.99 -1.54 -8.92
C ALA A 137 9.55 -1.26 -7.52
N ILE A 138 9.19 -0.11 -6.93
CA ILE A 138 9.59 0.27 -5.57
C ILE A 138 9.03 -0.73 -4.55
N TYR A 139 7.79 -1.18 -4.72
CA TYR A 139 7.18 -2.18 -3.84
C TYR A 139 7.96 -3.50 -3.85
N ILE A 140 8.23 -4.07 -5.03
CA ILE A 140 8.99 -5.34 -5.14
C ILE A 140 10.41 -5.17 -4.57
N PHE A 141 11.06 -4.04 -4.83
CA PHE A 141 12.37 -3.71 -4.27
C PHE A 141 12.36 -3.65 -2.75
N CYS A 142 11.43 -2.88 -2.15
CA CYS A 142 11.28 -2.75 -0.71
C CYS A 142 10.94 -4.09 -0.04
N CYS A 143 10.05 -4.90 -0.64
CA CYS A 143 9.74 -6.24 -0.15
C CYS A 143 10.97 -7.16 -0.17
N SER A 144 11.78 -7.09 -1.23
CA SER A 144 13.01 -7.88 -1.35
C SER A 144 14.05 -7.48 -0.30
N LEU A 145 14.26 -6.17 -0.10
CA LEU A 145 15.15 -5.65 0.94
C LEU A 145 14.67 -6.04 2.34
N TYR A 146 13.37 -5.86 2.62
CA TYR A 146 12.79 -6.23 3.91
C TYR A 146 12.96 -7.74 4.19
N GLY A 147 12.75 -8.58 3.18
CA GLY A 147 12.97 -10.03 3.26
C GLY A 147 14.41 -10.36 3.64
N ILE A 148 15.39 -9.76 2.98
CA ILE A 148 16.82 -10.02 3.27
C ILE A 148 17.21 -9.51 4.66
N VAL A 149 16.74 -8.33 5.07
CA VAL A 149 17.05 -7.75 6.38
C VAL A 149 16.45 -8.60 7.51
N ASN A 150 15.22 -9.09 7.35
CA ASN A 150 14.53 -9.84 8.39
C ASN A 150 14.98 -11.32 8.47
N VAL A 151 15.20 -11.97 7.32
CA VAL A 151 15.62 -13.39 7.27
C VAL A 151 17.14 -13.55 7.50
N GLY A 152 17.93 -12.55 7.09
CA GLY A 152 19.39 -12.59 7.02
C GLY A 152 19.91 -13.30 5.77
N ILE A 153 21.22 -13.21 5.51
CA ILE A 153 21.85 -13.91 4.38
C ILE A 153 22.09 -15.36 4.78
N ARG A 154 21.27 -16.27 4.24
CA ARG A 154 21.40 -17.71 4.40
C ARG A 154 21.60 -18.35 3.04
N ILE A 155 22.60 -19.22 2.90
CA ILE A 155 22.76 -20.07 1.70
C ILE A 155 22.30 -21.47 2.09
N CYS A 156 21.35 -22.03 1.35
CA CYS A 156 20.88 -23.40 1.54
C CYS A 156 20.58 -23.74 3.03
N PHE A 157 19.89 -22.83 3.73
CA PHE A 157 19.54 -22.92 5.17
C PHE A 157 20.67 -22.66 6.19
N ILE A 158 21.92 -22.49 5.76
CA ILE A 158 23.05 -22.16 6.64
C ILE A 158 23.19 -20.62 6.74
N PRO A 159 23.11 -20.03 7.95
CA PRO A 159 23.31 -18.59 8.12
C PRO A 159 24.80 -18.25 7.97
N LEU A 160 25.16 -17.62 6.83
CA LEU A 160 26.54 -17.21 6.58
C LEU A 160 26.86 -15.88 7.25
N TYR A 161 25.99 -14.90 7.06
CA TYR A 161 26.21 -13.54 7.58
C TYR A 161 24.96 -13.03 8.30
N LYS A 162 25.14 -12.65 9.56
CA LYS A 162 24.08 -12.02 10.36
C LYS A 162 24.16 -10.50 10.15
N LEU A 163 23.16 -9.93 9.49
CA LEU A 163 23.04 -8.48 9.42
C LEU A 163 22.63 -7.94 10.79
N LYS A 164 23.45 -7.05 11.35
CA LYS A 164 23.11 -6.30 12.56
C LYS A 164 23.29 -4.82 12.30
N PRO A 165 22.29 -3.98 12.60
CA PRO A 165 22.43 -2.55 12.43
C PRO A 165 23.63 -2.06 13.26
N LYS A 166 24.50 -1.26 12.62
CA LYS A 166 25.71 -0.67 13.22
C LYS A 166 26.78 -1.65 13.72
N LYS A 167 26.66 -2.95 13.43
CA LYS A 167 27.62 -4.00 13.87
C LYS A 167 28.00 -5.01 12.77
N SER A 168 27.70 -4.71 11.51
CA SER A 168 28.08 -5.55 10.37
C SER A 168 29.56 -5.36 10.00
N SER A 169 30.28 -6.45 9.69
CA SER A 169 31.65 -6.37 9.17
C SER A 169 31.66 -5.80 7.74
N PRO A 170 32.77 -5.18 7.30
CA PRO A 170 32.88 -4.63 5.94
C PRO A 170 32.70 -5.70 4.86
N GLU A 171 33.13 -6.94 5.11
CA GLU A 171 32.93 -8.08 4.21
C GLU A 171 31.44 -8.40 4.01
N THR A 172 30.63 -8.40 5.08
CA THR A 172 29.18 -8.61 4.98
C THR A 172 28.51 -7.49 4.19
N LEU A 173 29.01 -6.26 4.31
CA LEU A 173 28.48 -5.11 3.58
C LEU A 173 28.77 -5.19 2.09
N LEU A 174 29.95 -5.71 1.68
CA LEU A 174 30.26 -5.99 0.29
C LEU A 174 29.33 -7.05 -0.31
N VAL A 175 29.10 -8.16 0.40
CA VAL A 175 28.17 -9.20 -0.04
C VAL A 175 26.75 -8.65 -0.17
N LEU A 176 26.30 -7.84 0.79
CA LEU A 176 25.00 -7.16 0.73
C LEU A 176 24.88 -6.26 -0.51
N CYS A 177 25.93 -5.49 -0.83
CA CYS A 177 25.95 -4.63 -2.01
C CYS A 177 25.79 -5.46 -3.30
N PHE A 178 26.54 -6.56 -3.42
CA PHE A 178 26.41 -7.48 -4.55
C PHE A 178 25.00 -8.05 -4.68
N LEU A 179 24.37 -8.43 -3.56
CA LEU A 179 22.98 -8.88 -3.53
C LEU A 179 22.00 -7.80 -3.97
N ILE A 180 22.18 -6.55 -3.51
CA ILE A 180 21.32 -5.42 -3.92
C ILE A 180 21.42 -5.20 -5.44
N ILE A 181 22.61 -5.25 -6.01
CA ILE A 181 22.82 -5.14 -7.47
C ILE A 181 22.06 -6.26 -8.19
N HIS A 182 22.15 -7.50 -7.70
CA HIS A 182 21.43 -8.64 -8.28
C HIS A 182 19.91 -8.49 -8.16
N ILE A 183 19.40 -7.96 -7.04
CA ILE A 183 17.97 -7.68 -6.86
C ILE A 183 17.50 -6.65 -7.88
N ILE A 184 18.27 -5.59 -8.12
CA ILE A 184 17.93 -4.57 -9.13
C ILE A 184 17.91 -5.19 -10.53
N LEU A 185 18.90 -6.02 -10.87
CA LEU A 185 18.93 -6.72 -12.15
C LEU A 185 17.70 -7.63 -12.33
N VAL A 186 17.40 -8.45 -11.32
CA VAL A 186 16.22 -9.33 -11.33
C VAL A 186 14.94 -8.48 -11.42
N LEU A 187 14.86 -7.35 -10.72
CA LEU A 187 13.70 -6.46 -10.76
C LEU A 187 13.40 -5.99 -12.18
N ILE A 188 14.42 -5.54 -12.93
CA ILE A 188 14.27 -5.11 -14.33
C ILE A 188 13.73 -6.25 -15.19
N MET A 189 14.28 -7.45 -15.06
CA MET A 189 13.84 -8.63 -15.81
C MET A 189 12.43 -9.09 -15.41
N THR A 190 12.08 -8.97 -14.14
CA THR A 190 10.74 -9.29 -13.65
C THR A 190 9.69 -8.32 -14.18
N LEU A 191 9.99 -7.02 -14.28
CA LEU A 191 9.08 -6.05 -14.90
C LEU A 191 8.72 -6.48 -16.32
N LEU A 192 9.72 -6.79 -17.16
CA LEU A 192 9.52 -7.30 -18.53
C LEU A 192 8.69 -8.59 -18.59
N THR A 193 8.63 -9.35 -17.51
CA THR A 193 7.84 -10.59 -17.41
C THR A 193 6.44 -10.33 -16.84
N ILE A 194 6.26 -9.34 -15.98
CA ILE A 194 4.99 -9.00 -15.34
C ILE A 194 4.00 -8.44 -16.37
N ALA A 195 4.44 -7.57 -17.26
CA ALA A 195 3.60 -6.94 -18.27
C ALA A 195 4.35 -6.85 -19.61
N PRO A 196 4.54 -7.99 -20.29
CA PRO A 196 5.43 -8.08 -21.44
C PRO A 196 4.97 -7.22 -22.62
N ASN A 197 3.65 -7.11 -22.86
CA ASN A 197 3.10 -6.32 -23.95
C ASN A 197 3.22 -4.82 -23.67
N TYR A 198 2.75 -4.39 -22.50
CA TYR A 198 2.77 -2.98 -22.13
C TYR A 198 4.21 -2.44 -22.06
N ILE A 199 5.16 -3.17 -21.45
CA ILE A 199 6.53 -2.67 -21.34
C ILE A 199 7.25 -2.72 -22.70
N THR A 200 6.98 -3.73 -23.54
CA THR A 200 7.67 -3.84 -24.84
C THR A 200 7.10 -2.90 -25.89
N TYR A 201 5.76 -2.80 -26.02
CA TYR A 201 5.11 -2.07 -27.11
C TYR A 201 4.20 -0.93 -26.63
N GLY A 202 3.93 -0.81 -25.34
CA GLY A 202 3.04 0.20 -24.78
C GLY A 202 1.60 0.02 -25.26
N ILE A 203 0.98 1.13 -25.68
CA ILE A 203 -0.41 1.17 -26.16
C ILE A 203 -0.55 0.96 -27.67
N GLN A 204 0.54 0.63 -28.37
CA GLN A 204 0.55 0.50 -29.82
C GLN A 204 -0.31 -0.68 -30.28
N LYS A 205 -1.15 -0.44 -31.30
CA LYS A 205 -2.04 -1.42 -31.91
C LYS A 205 -2.08 -1.23 -33.42
N ILE A 206 -2.16 -2.33 -34.15
CA ILE A 206 -2.21 -2.32 -35.62
C ILE A 206 -3.66 -2.57 -36.06
N LYS A 207 -4.10 -1.82 -37.07
CA LYS A 207 -5.35 -2.08 -37.78
C LYS A 207 -5.05 -3.07 -38.92
N LEU A 208 -5.62 -4.27 -38.87
CA LEU A 208 -5.33 -5.31 -39.87
C LEU A 208 -6.08 -5.07 -41.19
N ASN A 209 -7.35 -4.70 -41.11
CA ASN A 209 -8.24 -4.36 -42.22
C ASN A 209 -9.48 -3.64 -41.65
N ASP A 210 -10.22 -2.87 -42.45
CA ASP A 210 -11.41 -2.12 -42.00
C ASP A 210 -12.48 -3.00 -41.32
N ASN A 211 -12.54 -4.29 -41.68
CA ASN A 211 -13.54 -5.24 -41.20
C ASN A 211 -13.03 -6.20 -40.10
N LEU A 212 -11.73 -6.23 -39.80
CA LEU A 212 -11.10 -7.26 -38.93
C LEU A 212 -10.62 -6.74 -37.56
N GLY A 213 -10.82 -5.45 -37.28
CA GLY A 213 -10.52 -4.85 -35.97
C GLY A 213 -9.03 -4.57 -35.75
N TYR A 214 -8.67 -4.37 -34.47
CA TYR A 214 -7.33 -4.00 -34.03
C TYR A 214 -6.63 -5.19 -33.36
N ILE A 215 -5.35 -5.40 -33.70
CA ILE A 215 -4.49 -6.39 -33.03
C ILE A 215 -3.39 -5.69 -32.21
N LYS A 216 -2.89 -6.38 -31.18
CA LYS A 216 -1.73 -5.92 -30.39
C LYS A 216 -0.44 -6.12 -31.20
N CYS A 217 0.53 -5.23 -30.99
CA CYS A 217 1.88 -5.39 -31.54
C CYS A 217 2.56 -6.66 -31.00
N SER A 218 3.35 -7.33 -31.84
CA SER A 218 4.12 -8.52 -31.43
C SER A 218 5.37 -8.72 -32.27
N LEU A 219 6.20 -9.73 -31.94
CA LEU A 219 7.48 -9.97 -32.62
C LEU A 219 7.32 -10.30 -34.12
N LYS A 220 6.17 -10.85 -34.51
CA LYS A 220 5.82 -11.12 -35.92
C LYS A 220 5.40 -9.89 -36.70
N THR A 221 5.04 -8.79 -36.03
CA THR A 221 4.54 -7.58 -36.67
C THR A 221 5.67 -6.74 -37.25
N ASP A 222 5.39 -5.99 -38.32
CA ASP A 222 6.40 -5.18 -39.01
C ASP A 222 7.01 -4.14 -38.05
N LYS A 223 8.35 -4.15 -37.94
CA LYS A 223 9.15 -3.27 -37.07
C LYS A 223 8.98 -1.79 -37.42
N HIS A 224 8.61 -1.48 -38.67
CA HIS A 224 8.36 -0.10 -39.07
C HIS A 224 7.05 0.46 -38.49
N ILE A 225 6.09 -0.41 -38.15
CA ILE A 225 4.78 -0.04 -37.63
C ILE A 225 4.76 -0.12 -36.10
N CYS A 226 5.30 -1.20 -35.52
CA CYS A 226 5.40 -1.40 -34.08
C CYS A 226 6.84 -1.20 -33.59
N LYS A 227 7.09 -0.07 -32.94
CA LYS A 227 8.41 0.22 -32.35
C LYS A 227 8.46 -0.26 -30.90
N MET A 228 9.52 -0.96 -30.53
CA MET A 228 9.75 -1.35 -29.14
C MET A 228 10.04 -0.10 -28.29
N SER A 229 9.57 -0.11 -27.04
CA SER A 229 9.72 0.99 -26.11
C SER A 229 11.15 1.03 -25.53
N VAL A 230 11.59 2.22 -25.14
CA VAL A 230 12.90 2.42 -24.48
C VAL A 230 12.99 1.69 -23.13
N LEU A 231 11.85 1.34 -22.51
CA LEU A 231 11.82 0.55 -21.27
C LEU A 231 12.16 -0.93 -21.49
N SER A 232 12.18 -1.38 -22.75
CA SER A 232 12.45 -2.77 -23.16
C SER A 232 13.79 -2.97 -23.86
N VAL A 233 14.55 -1.89 -24.08
CA VAL A 233 15.89 -1.88 -24.69
C VAL A 233 16.94 -1.69 -23.59
#